data_AF-A0A3A1XJ87-F1
#
_entry.id   AF-A0A3A1XJ87-F1
#
_cell.length_a   1.000
_cell.length_b   1.000
_cell.length_c   1.000
_cell.angle_alpha   90.00
_cell.angle_beta   90.00
_cell.angle_gamma   90.00
#
_symmetry.space_group_name_H-M   'P 1'
#
loop_
_entity.id
_entity.type
_entity.pdbx_description
1 polymer ?
#
loop_
_entity_poly.entity_id
_entity_poly.type
_entity_poly.pdbx_seq_one_letter_code
_entity_poly.pdbx_strand_id
1 'polypeptide(L)'
;RYIWTDSAFSGYSMPFVGGETERDATYILNFFKCQPALNYGFAHRDRAWQSAPDSKEAAETRAAMVDIMRFWLSLGADGFRVDMADSLVKNDDNNGEGSLGKDNTIRAWQEMLGTVKEEYPQAAFVSEWGRPRQALAAGFDMDFYLNWRWDGNPNGYARLLRDVDNALDNNSERDHSYFNAHGGGSICPFLDDYYPQYESTCNQGYFSFITCNHDTPRLAPRLDDRERRVAFGMILTMPGVPFVYYGDEIGMKYRDIPTKEGGYARTGTRTPMQWDDAKNFGFSMAAKSKLYLPVEARADGRTCANSRKQAVESGEIPTVSAQINCEDSFLSWVRSLIALRHSRKSLQADASWRVLYAPVDGRGFAYERCAKGGAGESAVERSIVVMNPGVNSETVSLEALANLTQESAYNPLLKIGEISVDGDCLTLGAQSFAVFGM
;
A
#
# COMPACT_ATOMS: atom_id res chain seq x y z
N ARG A 1 -16.89 -16.64 -22.41
CA ARG A 1 -16.01 -15.78 -21.58
C ARG A 1 -16.24 -15.97 -20.09
N TYR A 2 -17.47 -16.12 -19.58
CA TYR A 2 -17.68 -16.44 -18.15
C TYR A 2 -17.63 -17.94 -17.85
N ILE A 3 -17.40 -18.29 -16.59
CA ILE A 3 -17.48 -19.67 -16.10
C ILE A 3 -18.94 -20.04 -15.84
N TRP A 4 -19.41 -21.08 -16.52
CA TRP A 4 -20.76 -21.64 -16.37
C TRP A 4 -20.68 -23.13 -16.04
N THR A 5 -21.56 -23.60 -15.18
CA THR A 5 -21.80 -25.04 -14.98
C THR A 5 -22.69 -25.61 -16.09
N ASP A 6 -22.99 -26.90 -16.00
CA ASP A 6 -23.79 -27.68 -16.96
C ASP A 6 -25.27 -27.79 -16.60
N SER A 7 -25.70 -27.28 -15.43
CA SER A 7 -27.10 -27.25 -15.03
C SER A 7 -27.37 -26.13 -14.02
N ALA A 8 -28.59 -25.58 -14.02
CA ALA A 8 -29.07 -24.62 -13.03
C ALA A 8 -29.10 -25.18 -11.60
N PHE A 9 -29.03 -26.51 -11.44
CA PHE A 9 -28.93 -27.20 -10.15
C PHE A 9 -27.51 -27.67 -9.82
N SER A 10 -26.56 -27.52 -10.75
CA SER A 10 -25.14 -27.83 -10.54
C SER A 10 -24.46 -26.65 -9.84
N GLY A 11 -24.36 -26.77 -8.51
CA GLY A 11 -23.48 -25.92 -7.70
C GLY A 11 -22.01 -26.33 -7.78
N TYR A 12 -21.13 -25.47 -7.30
CA TYR A 12 -19.71 -25.77 -7.12
C TYR A 12 -19.24 -25.29 -5.74
N SER A 13 -18.01 -25.65 -5.34
CA SER A 13 -17.42 -25.20 -4.08
C SER A 13 -17.23 -23.68 -4.01
N MET A 14 -17.10 -23.03 -5.17
CA MET A 14 -17.06 -21.58 -5.29
C MET A 14 -18.48 -20.97 -5.26
N PRO A 15 -18.64 -19.73 -4.77
CA PRO A 15 -19.93 -19.03 -4.82
C PRO A 15 -20.49 -18.96 -6.26
N PHE A 16 -21.77 -19.25 -6.41
CA PHE A 16 -22.44 -19.31 -7.72
C PHE A 16 -23.87 -18.79 -7.63
N VAL A 17 -24.45 -18.47 -8.79
CA VAL A 17 -25.85 -18.04 -8.92
C VAL A 17 -26.52 -18.83 -10.04
N GLY A 18 -27.66 -19.44 -9.73
CA GLY A 18 -28.52 -20.18 -10.67
C GLY A 18 -29.94 -19.63 -10.68
N GLY A 19 -30.70 -19.95 -11.73
CA GLY A 19 -32.14 -19.63 -11.82
C GLY A 19 -32.49 -18.17 -12.12
N GLU A 20 -31.51 -17.32 -12.41
CA GLU A 20 -31.70 -15.88 -12.73
C GLU A 20 -31.62 -15.58 -14.24
N THR A 21 -31.41 -16.62 -15.06
CA THR A 21 -31.33 -16.51 -16.53
C THR A 21 -32.04 -17.69 -17.17
N GLU A 22 -32.39 -17.58 -18.46
CA GLU A 22 -32.99 -18.67 -19.23
C GLU A 22 -32.03 -19.85 -19.49
N ARG A 23 -30.72 -19.68 -19.22
CA ARG A 23 -29.72 -20.73 -19.38
C ARG A 23 -29.85 -21.76 -18.26
N ASP A 24 -29.93 -23.04 -18.61
CA ASP A 24 -29.81 -24.17 -17.67
C ASP A 24 -28.35 -24.34 -17.21
N ALA A 25 -27.88 -23.38 -16.42
CA ALA A 25 -26.55 -23.34 -15.83
C ALA A 25 -26.51 -22.38 -14.63
N THR A 26 -25.51 -22.55 -13.76
CA THR A 26 -25.13 -21.52 -12.80
C THR A 26 -23.87 -20.80 -13.28
N TYR A 27 -23.77 -19.49 -13.04
CA TYR A 27 -22.50 -18.77 -13.25
C TYR A 27 -21.74 -18.68 -11.93
N ILE A 28 -20.42 -18.84 -12.01
CA ILE A 28 -19.53 -18.69 -10.87
C ILE A 28 -19.30 -17.19 -10.61
N LEU A 29 -19.31 -16.79 -9.35
CA LEU A 29 -19.05 -15.41 -8.94
C LEU A 29 -17.55 -15.16 -8.80
N ASN A 30 -17.11 -13.96 -9.16
CA ASN A 30 -15.80 -13.49 -8.74
C ASN A 30 -15.85 -12.91 -7.32
N PHE A 31 -16.79 -11.99 -7.07
CA PHE A 31 -16.98 -11.38 -5.75
C PHE A 31 -18.45 -11.04 -5.50
N PHE A 32 -19.01 -10.05 -6.20
CA PHE A 32 -20.43 -9.70 -6.08
C PHE A 32 -21.34 -10.49 -7.03
N LYS A 33 -22.64 -10.57 -6.72
CA LYS A 33 -23.67 -11.18 -7.60
C LYS A 33 -23.59 -10.64 -9.04
N CYS A 34 -23.31 -9.35 -9.21
CA CYS A 34 -23.21 -8.70 -10.52
C CYS A 34 -21.86 -8.90 -11.24
N GLN A 35 -20.94 -9.68 -10.67
CA GLN A 35 -19.59 -9.88 -11.19
C GLN A 35 -19.35 -11.38 -11.49
N PRO A 36 -19.86 -11.89 -12.63
CA PRO A 36 -19.56 -13.25 -13.06
C PRO A 36 -18.06 -13.42 -13.32
N ALA A 37 -17.49 -14.54 -12.89
CA ALA A 37 -16.08 -14.85 -13.06
C ALA A 37 -15.75 -15.08 -14.54
N LEU A 38 -14.69 -14.41 -15.01
CA LEU A 38 -14.10 -14.68 -16.32
C LEU A 38 -13.40 -16.04 -16.32
N ASN A 39 -13.45 -16.71 -17.46
CA ASN A 39 -12.92 -18.06 -17.64
C ASN A 39 -11.48 -17.99 -18.18
N TYR A 40 -10.51 -18.03 -17.27
CA TYR A 40 -9.09 -18.26 -17.59
C TYR A 40 -8.71 -19.74 -17.48
N GLY A 41 -9.68 -20.62 -17.23
CA GLY A 41 -9.49 -22.05 -16.99
C GLY A 41 -9.31 -22.44 -15.53
N PHE A 42 -9.20 -23.75 -15.33
CA PHE A 42 -8.98 -24.42 -14.05
C PHE A 42 -7.69 -25.25 -14.14
N ALA A 43 -6.75 -25.04 -13.22
CA ALA A 43 -5.50 -25.80 -13.20
C ALA A 43 -5.76 -27.29 -12.91
N HIS A 44 -6.64 -27.56 -11.93
CA HIS A 44 -7.11 -28.90 -11.60
C HIS A 44 -8.61 -29.01 -11.89
N ARG A 45 -8.96 -29.91 -12.81
CA ARG A 45 -10.33 -30.12 -13.28
C ARG A 45 -10.93 -31.38 -12.67
N ASP A 46 -12.09 -31.25 -12.03
CA ASP A 46 -12.89 -32.31 -11.44
C ASP A 46 -14.29 -32.41 -12.06
N ARG A 47 -14.65 -31.50 -12.98
CA ARG A 47 -15.93 -31.47 -13.70
C ARG A 47 -15.74 -31.34 -15.21
N ALA A 48 -16.66 -31.93 -15.97
CA ALA A 48 -16.61 -31.93 -17.44
C ALA A 48 -16.75 -30.54 -18.07
N TRP A 49 -17.48 -29.62 -17.42
CA TRP A 49 -17.69 -28.25 -17.91
C TRP A 49 -16.50 -27.31 -17.65
N GLN A 50 -15.46 -27.75 -16.93
CA GLN A 50 -14.31 -26.90 -16.63
C GLN A 50 -13.33 -26.84 -17.81
N SER A 51 -13.08 -25.63 -18.28
CA SER A 51 -12.05 -25.35 -19.29
C SER A 51 -10.65 -25.50 -18.70
N ALA A 52 -9.72 -26.07 -19.48
CA ALA A 52 -8.30 -26.04 -19.13
C ALA A 52 -7.71 -24.64 -19.35
N PRO A 53 -6.58 -24.27 -18.70
CA PRO A 53 -5.97 -22.95 -18.87
C PRO A 53 -5.48 -22.67 -20.30
N ASP A 54 -5.17 -23.71 -21.06
CA ASP A 54 -4.76 -23.69 -22.47
C ASP A 54 -5.92 -23.89 -23.46
N SER A 55 -7.16 -23.96 -22.96
CA SER A 55 -8.34 -24.08 -23.82
C SER A 55 -8.55 -22.86 -24.70
N LYS A 56 -9.29 -23.06 -25.80
CA LYS A 56 -9.68 -21.98 -26.71
C LYS A 56 -10.45 -20.88 -25.97
N GLU A 57 -11.36 -21.25 -25.07
CA GLU A 57 -12.18 -20.29 -24.31
C GLU A 57 -11.33 -19.44 -23.35
N ALA A 58 -10.30 -20.02 -22.74
CA ALA A 58 -9.37 -19.29 -21.88
C ALA A 58 -8.47 -18.35 -22.70
N ALA A 59 -7.97 -18.80 -23.85
CA ALA A 59 -7.19 -17.97 -24.77
C ALA A 59 -8.01 -16.79 -25.32
N GLU A 60 -9.28 -17.00 -25.68
CA GLU A 60 -10.18 -15.93 -26.13
C GLU A 60 -10.44 -14.89 -25.02
N THR A 61 -10.49 -15.32 -23.75
CA THR A 61 -10.60 -14.41 -22.60
C THR A 61 -9.33 -13.57 -22.45
N ARG A 62 -8.14 -14.18 -22.53
CA ARG A 62 -6.86 -13.45 -22.46
C ARG A 62 -6.68 -12.47 -23.62
N ALA A 63 -7.00 -12.87 -24.84
CA ALA A 63 -6.97 -11.99 -26.00
C ALA A 63 -7.87 -10.76 -25.81
N ALA A 64 -9.08 -10.95 -25.27
CA ALA A 64 -9.97 -9.83 -24.97
C ALA A 64 -9.40 -8.87 -23.90
N MET A 65 -8.68 -9.39 -22.91
CA MET A 65 -8.00 -8.55 -21.91
C MET A 65 -6.85 -7.75 -22.52
N VAL A 66 -6.08 -8.35 -23.42
CA VAL A 66 -5.04 -7.64 -24.18
C VAL A 66 -5.66 -6.51 -25.00
N ASP A 67 -6.78 -6.75 -25.69
CA ASP A 67 -7.47 -5.70 -26.46
C ASP A 67 -7.97 -4.54 -25.56
N ILE A 68 -8.44 -4.84 -24.34
CA ILE A 68 -8.81 -3.82 -23.35
C ILE A 68 -7.58 -3.00 -22.92
N MET A 69 -6.45 -3.66 -22.66
CA MET A 69 -5.21 -2.97 -22.31
C MET A 69 -4.73 -2.07 -23.46
N ARG A 70 -4.69 -2.58 -24.69
CA ARG A 70 -4.36 -1.82 -25.90
C ARG A 70 -5.26 -0.60 -26.06
N PHE A 71 -6.57 -0.77 -25.87
CA PHE A 71 -7.52 0.33 -25.98
C PHE A 71 -7.14 1.49 -25.07
N TRP A 72 -6.93 1.25 -23.77
CA TRP A 72 -6.60 2.32 -22.83
C TRP A 72 -5.20 2.91 -23.05
N LEU A 73 -4.21 2.08 -23.38
CA LEU A 73 -2.86 2.56 -23.70
C LEU A 73 -2.86 3.41 -24.98
N SER A 74 -3.66 3.06 -25.98
CA SER A 74 -3.82 3.86 -27.21
C SER A 74 -4.46 5.23 -26.97
N LEU A 75 -5.20 5.38 -25.85
CA LEU A 75 -5.76 6.66 -25.40
C LEU A 75 -4.79 7.46 -24.51
N GLY A 76 -3.59 6.95 -24.25
CA GLY A 76 -2.54 7.64 -23.50
C GLY A 76 -2.47 7.31 -22.01
N ALA A 77 -3.04 6.18 -21.56
CA ALA A 77 -2.73 5.67 -20.23
C ALA A 77 -1.26 5.21 -20.15
N ASP A 78 -0.57 5.48 -19.05
CA ASP A 78 0.84 5.09 -18.84
C ASP A 78 0.99 3.65 -18.27
N GLY A 79 -0.11 2.96 -17.99
CA GLY A 79 -0.06 1.68 -17.32
C GLY A 79 -1.32 1.30 -16.57
N PHE A 80 -1.24 0.25 -15.75
CA PHE A 80 -2.37 -0.30 -15.01
C PHE A 80 -2.00 -0.71 -13.59
N ARG A 81 -2.88 -0.35 -12.64
CA ARG A 81 -3.06 -1.09 -11.39
C ARG A 81 -4.03 -2.23 -11.66
N VAL A 82 -3.58 -3.46 -11.44
CA VAL A 82 -4.36 -4.67 -11.71
C VAL A 82 -4.94 -5.21 -10.41
N ASP A 83 -6.27 -5.18 -10.33
CA ASP A 83 -7.08 -5.70 -9.21
C ASP A 83 -7.01 -7.22 -9.15
N MET A 84 -6.86 -7.78 -7.95
CA MET A 84 -6.93 -9.23 -7.68
C MET A 84 -6.11 -10.06 -8.69
N ALA A 85 -4.85 -9.66 -8.94
CA ALA A 85 -4.03 -10.20 -10.02
C ALA A 85 -3.72 -11.70 -9.84
N ASP A 86 -3.82 -12.24 -8.63
CA ASP A 86 -3.56 -13.64 -8.31
C ASP A 86 -4.71 -14.61 -8.64
N SER A 87 -5.86 -14.09 -9.07
CA SER A 87 -7.14 -14.81 -9.03
C SER A 87 -7.65 -15.36 -10.37
N LEU A 88 -6.85 -15.27 -11.44
CA LEU A 88 -7.28 -15.61 -12.80
C LEU A 88 -7.63 -17.09 -12.95
N VAL A 89 -6.64 -17.98 -12.87
CA VAL A 89 -6.84 -19.42 -13.06
C VAL A 89 -7.33 -20.04 -11.75
N LYS A 90 -8.43 -20.80 -11.83
CA LYS A 90 -9.05 -21.40 -10.65
C LYS A 90 -8.31 -22.68 -10.23
N ASN A 91 -8.32 -22.97 -8.93
CA ASN A 91 -7.65 -24.14 -8.33
C ASN A 91 -6.15 -24.24 -8.65
N ASP A 92 -5.46 -23.10 -8.79
CA ASP A 92 -4.04 -23.01 -9.19
C ASP A 92 -3.10 -22.88 -7.97
N ASP A 93 -3.56 -23.35 -6.82
CA ASP A 93 -2.80 -23.34 -5.57
C ASP A 93 -2.06 -24.67 -5.40
N ASN A 94 -0.74 -24.60 -5.14
CA ASN A 94 0.16 -25.73 -4.86
C ASN A 94 0.41 -26.71 -6.03
N ASN A 95 1.27 -26.33 -6.97
CA ASN A 95 1.61 -27.17 -8.14
C ASN A 95 2.82 -28.11 -7.92
N GLY A 96 3.16 -28.43 -6.66
CA GLY A 96 4.26 -29.34 -6.32
C GLY A 96 5.62 -28.68 -6.18
N GLU A 97 6.66 -29.52 -6.11
CA GLU A 97 8.04 -29.10 -5.85
C GLU A 97 8.59 -28.20 -6.98
N GLY A 98 9.22 -27.08 -6.61
CA GLY A 98 9.75 -26.10 -7.57
C GLY A 98 8.72 -25.08 -8.10
N SER A 99 7.45 -25.21 -7.75
CA SER A 99 6.40 -24.22 -8.06
C SER A 99 6.57 -22.95 -7.23
N LEU A 100 6.25 -21.79 -7.83
CA LEU A 100 6.07 -20.56 -7.06
C LEU A 100 4.68 -20.48 -6.42
N GLY A 101 3.79 -21.42 -6.73
CA GLY A 101 2.35 -21.31 -6.58
C GLY A 101 1.77 -20.41 -7.67
N LYS A 102 0.54 -20.69 -8.12
CA LYS A 102 -0.16 -19.92 -9.17
C LYS A 102 0.50 -20.00 -10.56
N ASP A 103 1.14 -21.11 -10.92
CA ASP A 103 1.94 -21.18 -12.17
C ASP A 103 1.09 -20.98 -13.44
N ASN A 104 -0.17 -21.42 -13.46
CA ASN A 104 -1.04 -21.18 -14.62
C ASN A 104 -1.44 -19.71 -14.73
N THR A 105 -1.68 -19.05 -13.60
CA THR A 105 -1.95 -17.61 -13.52
C THR A 105 -0.73 -16.79 -13.92
N ILE A 106 0.47 -17.18 -13.45
CA ILE A 106 1.75 -16.58 -13.86
C ILE A 106 1.91 -16.69 -15.38
N ARG A 107 1.71 -17.87 -15.98
CA ARG A 107 1.79 -18.05 -17.44
C ARG A 107 0.75 -17.20 -18.19
N ALA A 108 -0.48 -17.13 -17.70
CA ALA A 108 -1.52 -16.32 -18.30
C ALA A 108 -1.14 -14.83 -18.32
N TRP A 109 -0.55 -14.31 -17.25
CA TRP A 109 -0.04 -12.95 -17.19
C TRP A 109 1.18 -12.73 -18.08
N GLN A 110 2.14 -13.66 -18.10
CA GLN A 110 3.30 -13.57 -18.99
C GLN A 110 2.88 -13.45 -20.46
N GLU A 111 1.89 -14.23 -20.89
CA GLU A 111 1.32 -14.15 -22.25
C GLU A 111 0.71 -12.75 -22.51
N MET A 112 -0.17 -12.29 -21.62
CA MET A 112 -0.89 -11.03 -21.82
C MET A 112 0.03 -9.80 -21.70
N LEU A 113 0.82 -9.71 -20.62
CA LEU A 113 1.74 -8.59 -20.40
C LEU A 113 2.90 -8.60 -21.38
N GLY A 114 3.41 -9.78 -21.77
CA GLY A 114 4.44 -9.89 -22.80
C GLY A 114 3.97 -9.27 -24.12
N THR A 115 2.77 -9.65 -24.57
CA THR A 115 2.15 -9.08 -25.77
C THR A 115 1.99 -7.56 -25.67
N VAL A 116 1.49 -7.06 -24.53
CA VAL A 116 1.29 -5.60 -24.37
C VAL A 116 2.61 -4.85 -24.29
N LYS A 117 3.63 -5.39 -23.60
CA LYS A 117 4.94 -4.73 -23.44
C LYS A 117 5.77 -4.70 -24.73
N GLU A 118 5.54 -5.62 -25.67
CA GLU A 118 6.11 -5.53 -27.03
C GLU A 118 5.62 -4.28 -27.77
N GLU A 119 4.34 -3.93 -27.59
CA GLU A 119 3.71 -2.78 -28.25
C GLU A 119 3.89 -1.47 -27.46
N TYR A 120 3.91 -1.56 -26.12
CA TYR A 120 3.96 -0.44 -25.19
C TYR A 120 5.06 -0.66 -24.14
N PRO A 121 6.35 -0.59 -24.51
CA PRO A 121 7.47 -0.95 -23.62
C PRO A 121 7.66 -0.01 -22.43
N GLN A 122 7.03 1.17 -22.44
CA GLN A 122 7.06 2.13 -21.34
C GLN A 122 5.87 1.98 -20.38
N ALA A 123 4.91 1.10 -20.68
CA ALA A 123 3.74 0.92 -19.82
C ALA A 123 4.12 0.24 -18.51
N ALA A 124 3.67 0.81 -17.39
CA ALA A 124 3.95 0.31 -16.06
C ALA A 124 2.79 -0.53 -15.49
N PHE A 125 3.09 -1.69 -14.92
CA PHE A 125 2.09 -2.58 -14.35
C PHE A 125 2.35 -2.82 -12.86
N VAL A 126 1.37 -2.48 -12.03
CA VAL A 126 1.38 -2.79 -10.59
C VAL A 126 0.28 -3.78 -10.24
N SER A 127 0.65 -4.88 -9.61
CA SER A 127 -0.31 -5.88 -9.15
C SER A 127 -0.83 -5.57 -7.75
N GLU A 128 -2.12 -5.82 -7.55
CA GLU A 128 -2.64 -6.23 -6.26
C GLU A 128 -2.50 -7.75 -6.13
N TRP A 129 -1.31 -8.18 -5.71
CA TRP A 129 -1.02 -9.59 -5.43
C TRP A 129 -0.43 -9.78 -4.03
N GLY A 130 0.45 -8.90 -3.53
CA GLY A 130 0.99 -9.03 -2.18
C GLY A 130 2.00 -10.16 -2.00
N ARG A 131 2.51 -10.72 -3.09
CA ARG A 131 3.52 -11.78 -3.15
C ARG A 131 4.51 -11.47 -4.27
N PRO A 132 5.55 -10.65 -4.02
CA PRO A 132 6.36 -10.07 -5.08
C PRO A 132 7.09 -11.11 -5.92
N ARG A 133 7.50 -12.25 -5.36
CA ARG A 133 8.10 -13.35 -6.13
C ARG A 133 7.18 -13.89 -7.22
N GLN A 134 5.88 -14.02 -6.93
CA GLN A 134 4.88 -14.52 -7.89
C GLN A 134 4.54 -13.43 -8.91
N ALA A 135 4.25 -12.21 -8.43
CA ALA A 135 3.86 -11.09 -9.28
C ALA A 135 4.96 -10.67 -10.27
N LEU A 136 6.21 -10.56 -9.82
CA LEU A 136 7.31 -10.19 -10.72
C LEU A 136 7.63 -11.30 -11.72
N ALA A 137 7.53 -12.57 -11.31
CA ALA A 137 7.63 -13.70 -12.24
C ALA A 137 6.51 -13.69 -13.30
N ALA A 138 5.33 -13.17 -12.96
CA ALA A 138 4.21 -12.99 -13.89
C ALA A 138 4.42 -11.82 -14.88
N GLY A 139 5.46 -11.00 -14.71
CA GLY A 139 5.82 -9.90 -15.61
C GLY A 139 5.34 -8.52 -15.15
N PHE A 140 4.82 -8.38 -13.93
CA PHE A 140 4.53 -7.07 -13.34
C PHE A 140 5.82 -6.32 -13.00
N ASP A 141 5.78 -4.99 -13.07
CA ASP A 141 6.93 -4.13 -12.71
C ASP A 141 6.97 -3.85 -11.20
N MET A 142 5.78 -3.85 -10.59
CA MET A 142 5.56 -3.54 -9.19
C MET A 142 4.53 -4.50 -8.59
N ASP A 143 4.67 -4.80 -7.31
CA ASP A 143 3.63 -5.45 -6.51
C ASP A 143 3.38 -4.65 -5.23
N PHE A 144 2.13 -4.54 -4.80
CA PHE A 144 1.81 -3.86 -3.55
C PHE A 144 2.18 -4.71 -2.34
N TYR A 145 2.79 -4.10 -1.33
CA TYR A 145 2.83 -4.69 0.00
C TYR A 145 1.50 -4.43 0.70
N LEU A 146 0.56 -5.33 0.48
CA LEU A 146 -0.82 -5.17 0.95
C LEU A 146 -0.94 -5.42 2.46
N ASN A 147 -1.96 -4.79 3.06
CA ASN A 147 -2.30 -5.01 4.47
C ASN A 147 -3.08 -6.33 4.60
N TRP A 148 -2.38 -7.42 4.86
CA TRP A 148 -2.95 -8.77 4.88
C TRP A 148 -2.91 -9.41 6.26
N ARG A 149 -3.93 -10.23 6.52
CA ARG A 149 -4.03 -11.10 7.70
C ARG A 149 -4.35 -12.52 7.24
N TRP A 150 -3.33 -13.38 7.16
CA TRP A 150 -3.51 -14.78 6.74
C TRP A 150 -3.82 -15.66 7.95
N ASP A 151 -4.94 -16.39 7.91
CA ASP A 151 -5.41 -17.23 9.03
C ASP A 151 -5.47 -16.47 10.38
N GLY A 152 -5.82 -15.18 10.32
CA GLY A 152 -5.86 -14.27 11.48
C GLY A 152 -4.52 -13.61 11.85
N ASN A 153 -3.40 -14.01 11.24
CA ASN A 153 -2.07 -13.49 11.57
C ASN A 153 -1.68 -12.31 10.67
N PRO A 154 -1.29 -11.15 11.23
CA PRO A 154 -0.85 -9.98 10.45
C PRO A 154 0.50 -10.23 9.78
N ASN A 155 0.61 -9.87 8.50
CA ASN A 155 1.88 -9.80 7.79
C ASN A 155 2.75 -8.63 8.29
N GLY A 156 3.99 -8.56 7.83
CA GLY A 156 4.93 -7.52 8.28
C GLY A 156 4.39 -6.11 8.05
N TYR A 157 3.68 -5.87 6.95
CA TYR A 157 3.09 -4.56 6.66
C TYR A 157 1.98 -4.16 7.63
N ALA A 158 1.08 -5.09 7.95
CA ALA A 158 0.05 -4.87 8.96
C ALA A 158 0.68 -4.56 10.34
N ARG A 159 1.79 -5.21 10.69
CA ARG A 159 2.53 -4.98 11.94
C ARG A 159 3.13 -3.57 12.06
N LEU A 160 3.38 -2.89 10.94
CA LEU A 160 3.89 -1.52 10.98
C LEU A 160 2.80 -0.53 11.44
N LEU A 161 1.58 -0.66 10.90
CA LEU A 161 0.61 0.44 10.84
C LEU A 161 -0.79 0.07 11.35
N ARG A 162 -1.11 -1.23 11.45
CA ARG A 162 -2.48 -1.75 11.65
C ARG A 162 -2.47 -3.08 12.41
N ASP A 163 -1.64 -3.22 13.44
CA ASP A 163 -1.59 -4.41 14.28
C ASP A 163 -2.66 -4.41 15.37
N VAL A 164 -3.90 -4.64 14.95
CA VAL A 164 -5.09 -4.66 15.79
C VAL A 164 -5.98 -5.85 15.47
N ASP A 165 -6.71 -6.34 16.46
CA ASP A 165 -7.70 -7.40 16.26
C ASP A 165 -8.87 -6.94 15.38
N ASN A 166 -9.23 -5.65 15.45
CA ASN A 166 -10.32 -5.06 14.69
C ASN A 166 -9.92 -3.74 14.03
N ALA A 167 -10.24 -3.62 12.74
CA ALA A 167 -10.12 -2.42 11.92
C ALA A 167 -10.84 -1.17 12.46
N LEU A 168 -11.70 -1.30 13.47
CA LEU A 168 -12.40 -0.22 14.16
C LEU A 168 -11.94 -0.02 15.61
N ASP A 169 -11.02 -0.84 16.12
CA ASP A 169 -10.51 -0.68 17.48
C ASP A 169 -9.72 0.63 17.60
N ASN A 170 -10.11 1.45 18.57
CA ASN A 170 -9.50 2.73 18.92
C ASN A 170 -8.80 2.70 20.29
N ASN A 171 -8.74 1.53 20.95
CA ASN A 171 -7.96 1.37 22.15
C ASN A 171 -6.47 1.23 21.79
N SER A 172 -5.68 2.25 22.10
CA SER A 172 -4.24 2.27 21.86
C SER A 172 -3.47 1.14 22.54
N GLU A 173 -4.01 0.57 23.62
CA GLU A 173 -3.39 -0.57 24.34
C GLU A 173 -3.56 -1.90 23.58
N ARG A 174 -4.49 -1.97 22.61
CA ARG A 174 -4.72 -3.14 21.76
C ARG A 174 -4.17 -2.95 20.34
N ASP A 175 -3.50 -1.83 20.10
CA ASP A 175 -2.81 -1.55 18.85
C ASP A 175 -1.31 -1.78 19.06
N HIS A 176 -0.81 -2.91 18.58
CA HIS A 176 0.59 -3.31 18.71
C HIS A 176 1.47 -2.83 17.55
N SER A 177 0.95 -1.92 16.72
CA SER A 177 1.66 -1.41 15.55
C SER A 177 3.00 -0.80 15.95
N TYR A 178 4.05 -1.06 15.16
CA TYR A 178 5.36 -0.45 15.35
C TYR A 178 5.31 1.08 15.43
N PHE A 179 4.43 1.73 14.65
CA PHE A 179 4.28 3.18 14.67
C PHE A 179 3.33 3.74 15.74
N ASN A 180 2.59 2.89 16.47
CA ASN A 180 1.89 3.34 17.67
C ASN A 180 2.92 3.54 18.80
N ALA A 181 3.14 4.77 19.23
CA ALA A 181 4.12 5.16 20.24
C ALA A 181 3.89 4.47 21.58
N HIS A 182 2.66 4.01 21.86
CA HIS A 182 2.31 3.27 23.07
C HIS A 182 2.09 1.76 22.85
N GLY A 183 2.18 1.27 21.61
CA GLY A 183 1.86 -0.13 21.26
C GLY A 183 2.91 -1.17 21.66
N GLY A 184 4.15 -0.74 21.91
CA GLY A 184 5.25 -1.60 22.35
C GLY A 184 5.85 -2.50 21.25
N GLY A 185 5.34 -2.47 20.02
CA GLY A 185 5.85 -3.27 18.91
C GLY A 185 7.29 -2.90 18.51
N SER A 186 8.11 -3.90 18.21
CA SER A 186 9.46 -3.75 17.63
C SER A 186 9.42 -3.85 16.10
N ILE A 187 10.51 -3.47 15.44
CA ILE A 187 10.64 -3.54 13.98
C ILE A 187 10.88 -4.97 13.46
N CYS A 188 11.35 -5.87 14.33
CA CYS A 188 11.82 -7.21 13.93
C CYS A 188 10.75 -8.04 13.19
N PRO A 189 9.49 -8.12 13.64
CA PRO A 189 8.46 -8.88 12.93
C PRO A 189 8.19 -8.39 11.50
N PHE A 190 8.37 -7.09 11.25
CA PHE A 190 8.30 -6.56 9.89
C PHE A 190 9.50 -7.01 9.06
N LEU A 191 10.71 -6.98 9.64
CA LEU A 191 11.93 -7.40 8.94
C LEU A 191 11.93 -8.90 8.64
N ASP A 192 11.45 -9.73 9.56
CA ASP A 192 11.35 -11.19 9.38
C ASP A 192 10.50 -11.56 8.15
N ASP A 193 9.46 -10.75 7.85
CA ASP A 193 8.57 -10.96 6.69
C ASP A 193 9.07 -10.22 5.42
N TYR A 194 9.46 -8.95 5.55
CA TYR A 194 9.82 -8.11 4.41
C TYR A 194 11.21 -8.42 3.85
N TYR A 195 12.22 -8.60 4.71
CA TYR A 195 13.61 -8.71 4.28
C TYR A 195 13.84 -9.88 3.30
N PRO A 196 13.36 -11.11 3.56
CA PRO A 196 13.54 -12.22 2.61
C PRO A 196 12.82 -12.00 1.28
N GLN A 197 11.66 -11.33 1.31
CA GLN A 197 10.90 -11.00 0.10
C GLN A 197 11.63 -9.95 -0.74
N TYR A 198 12.14 -8.90 -0.09
CA TYR A 198 12.96 -7.89 -0.75
C TYR A 198 14.23 -8.50 -1.34
N GLU A 199 15.01 -9.26 -0.56
CA GLU A 199 16.27 -9.84 -1.01
C GLU A 199 16.09 -10.75 -2.24
N SER A 200 15.01 -11.54 -2.27
CA SER A 200 14.72 -12.42 -3.40
C SER A 200 14.20 -11.71 -4.66
N THR A 201 13.80 -10.43 -4.56
CA THR A 201 13.11 -9.72 -5.66
C THR A 201 13.70 -8.38 -6.06
N CYS A 202 14.65 -7.82 -5.30
CA CYS A 202 15.17 -6.46 -5.46
C CYS A 202 15.84 -6.16 -6.82
N ASN A 203 16.22 -7.20 -7.58
CA ASN A 203 16.79 -7.08 -8.93
C ASN A 203 15.78 -7.38 -10.06
N GLN A 204 14.52 -7.68 -9.72
CA GLN A 204 13.49 -8.08 -10.68
C GLN A 204 12.41 -7.00 -10.88
N GLY A 205 12.11 -6.24 -9.84
CA GLY A 205 11.08 -5.19 -9.83
C GLY A 205 10.90 -4.61 -8.44
N TYR A 206 9.73 -4.04 -8.15
CA TYR A 206 9.53 -3.26 -6.93
C TYR A 206 8.44 -3.81 -6.03
N PHE A 207 8.77 -4.06 -4.76
CA PHE A 207 7.78 -4.30 -3.71
C PHE A 207 7.41 -2.98 -3.04
N SER A 208 6.17 -2.54 -3.23
CA SER A 208 5.79 -1.13 -3.13
C SER A 208 4.90 -0.87 -1.90
N PHE A 209 5.31 0.08 -1.07
CA PHE A 209 4.57 0.50 0.13
C PHE A 209 3.39 1.41 -0.24
N ILE A 210 2.24 1.21 0.41
CA ILE A 210 1.00 1.97 0.16
C ILE A 210 0.44 2.56 1.47
N THR A 211 0.42 3.88 1.65
CA THR A 211 -0.05 4.50 2.92
C THR A 211 -1.42 3.95 3.34
N CYS A 212 -2.32 3.85 2.38
CA CYS A 212 -3.64 3.23 2.45
C CYS A 212 -4.09 2.89 1.02
N ASN A 213 -5.29 2.34 0.88
CA ASN A 213 -6.01 2.25 -0.38
C ASN A 213 -7.52 2.28 -0.11
N HIS A 214 -8.32 2.10 -1.15
CA HIS A 214 -9.77 2.11 -1.05
C HIS A 214 -10.37 0.88 -0.35
N ASP A 215 -9.56 -0.12 0.03
CA ASP A 215 -9.98 -1.34 0.72
C ASP A 215 -9.47 -1.46 2.16
N THR A 216 -8.53 -0.60 2.55
CA THR A 216 -7.91 -0.64 3.87
C THR A 216 -8.36 0.58 4.67
N PRO A 217 -8.59 0.49 5.99
CA PRO A 217 -8.73 1.67 6.83
C PRO A 217 -7.52 2.60 6.69
N ARG A 218 -7.77 3.91 6.71
CA ARG A 218 -6.71 4.94 6.74
C ARG A 218 -5.74 4.68 7.88
N LEU A 219 -4.54 5.26 7.79
CA LEU A 219 -3.61 5.33 8.94
C LEU A 219 -4.19 6.18 10.09
N ALA A 220 -5.17 7.00 9.74
CA ALA A 220 -5.66 8.10 10.54
C ALA A 220 -6.75 7.86 11.60
N PRO A 221 -7.31 6.67 11.85
CA PRO A 221 -8.08 6.47 13.08
C PRO A 221 -7.18 6.24 14.31
N ARG A 222 -5.92 5.80 14.14
CA ARG A 222 -5.12 5.28 15.26
C ARG A 222 -3.87 6.08 15.56
N LEU A 223 -3.13 6.46 14.52
CA LEU A 223 -1.90 7.20 14.71
C LEU A 223 -2.20 8.69 14.88
N ASP A 224 -1.54 9.35 15.82
CA ASP A 224 -1.53 10.80 15.97
C ASP A 224 -0.74 11.47 14.83
N ASP A 225 -0.71 12.81 14.80
CA ASP A 225 0.02 13.55 13.76
C ASP A 225 1.50 13.17 13.73
N ARG A 226 2.13 13.01 14.90
CA ARG A 226 3.56 12.79 15.01
C ARG A 226 3.96 11.37 14.61
N GLU A 227 3.21 10.37 15.03
CA GLU A 227 3.35 8.96 14.63
C GLU A 227 3.21 8.82 13.10
N ARG A 228 2.22 9.48 12.49
CA ARG A 228 2.06 9.48 11.03
C ARG A 228 3.26 10.10 10.32
N ARG A 229 3.87 11.15 10.88
CA ARG A 229 5.03 11.80 10.23
C ARG A 229 6.23 10.86 10.18
N VAL A 230 6.48 10.13 11.28
CA VAL A 230 7.53 9.10 11.34
C VAL A 230 7.20 7.95 10.36
N ALA A 231 5.94 7.48 10.35
CA ALA A 231 5.49 6.43 9.43
C ALA A 231 5.66 6.81 7.94
N PHE A 232 5.26 8.03 7.56
CA PHE A 232 5.48 8.57 6.21
C PHE A 232 6.96 8.72 5.89
N GLY A 233 7.77 9.09 6.89
CA GLY A 233 9.22 9.09 6.81
C GLY A 233 9.73 7.75 6.29
N MET A 234 9.34 6.63 6.92
CA MET A 234 9.69 5.29 6.47
C MET A 234 9.13 4.97 5.08
N ILE A 235 7.81 5.12 4.87
CA ILE A 235 7.14 4.74 3.61
C ILE A 235 7.79 5.43 2.39
N LEU A 236 8.15 6.72 2.52
CA LEU A 236 8.73 7.50 1.41
C LEU A 236 10.25 7.35 1.28
N THR A 237 10.95 6.69 2.21
CA THR A 237 12.41 6.50 2.16
C THR A 237 12.84 5.03 2.04
N MET A 238 11.90 4.08 2.07
CA MET A 238 12.13 2.67 1.73
C MET A 238 12.30 2.43 0.21
N PRO A 239 12.86 1.27 -0.20
CA PRO A 239 12.90 0.83 -1.60
C PRO A 239 11.52 0.70 -2.24
N GLY A 240 11.50 0.62 -3.57
CA GLY A 240 10.28 0.49 -4.36
C GLY A 240 9.58 1.83 -4.63
N VAL A 241 8.39 1.78 -5.23
CA VAL A 241 7.61 2.97 -5.60
C VAL A 241 6.55 3.22 -4.53
N PRO A 242 6.61 4.30 -3.75
CA PRO A 242 5.61 4.55 -2.72
C PRO A 242 4.30 5.08 -3.31
N PHE A 243 3.17 4.65 -2.74
CA PHE A 243 1.84 5.11 -3.13
C PHE A 243 1.16 5.81 -1.95
N VAL A 244 0.64 7.01 -2.20
CA VAL A 244 -0.11 7.80 -1.22
C VAL A 244 -1.58 7.84 -1.65
N TYR A 245 -2.48 7.39 -0.77
CA TYR A 245 -3.92 7.43 -1.02
C TYR A 245 -4.48 8.81 -0.72
N TYR A 246 -5.41 9.30 -1.56
CA TYR A 246 -5.93 10.68 -1.44
C TYR A 246 -6.42 10.97 -0.03
N GLY A 247 -6.08 12.15 0.47
CA GLY A 247 -6.45 12.59 1.81
C GLY A 247 -5.50 12.12 2.90
N ASP A 248 -4.72 11.06 2.70
CA ASP A 248 -3.72 10.66 3.70
C ASP A 248 -2.64 11.75 3.85
N GLU A 249 -2.31 12.46 2.77
CA GLU A 249 -1.33 13.56 2.76
C GLU A 249 -1.76 14.80 3.56
N ILE A 250 -3.04 14.92 3.90
CA ILE A 250 -3.56 15.93 4.84
C ILE A 250 -3.99 15.32 6.18
N GLY A 251 -3.87 14.00 6.34
CA GLY A 251 -4.28 13.29 7.54
C GLY A 251 -5.79 13.06 7.70
N MET A 252 -6.54 12.93 6.59
CA MET A 252 -7.96 12.58 6.60
C MET A 252 -8.20 11.34 7.46
N LYS A 253 -9.23 11.37 8.31
CA LYS A 253 -9.54 10.32 9.27
C LYS A 253 -10.42 9.24 8.64
N TYR A 254 -10.30 8.03 9.16
CA TYR A 254 -11.28 6.97 8.87
C TYR A 254 -12.60 7.31 9.58
N ARG A 255 -13.73 7.05 8.92
CA ARG A 255 -15.06 7.22 9.53
C ARG A 255 -15.78 5.90 9.69
N ASP A 256 -16.22 5.59 10.90
CA ASP A 256 -17.15 4.48 11.11
C ASP A 256 -18.54 4.89 10.65
N ILE A 257 -18.91 4.47 9.44
CA ILE A 257 -20.18 4.81 8.78
C ILE A 257 -20.85 3.56 8.22
N PRO A 258 -22.20 3.57 8.07
CA PRO A 258 -22.92 2.43 7.52
C PRO A 258 -22.34 1.97 6.17
N THR A 259 -22.28 0.66 5.99
CA THR A 259 -21.88 0.06 4.72
C THR A 259 -22.73 0.59 3.57
N LYS A 260 -22.07 0.88 2.45
CA LYS A 260 -22.72 1.24 1.19
C LYS A 260 -22.25 0.26 0.12
N GLU A 261 -23.20 -0.40 -0.55
CA GLU A 261 -22.93 -1.26 -1.72
C GLU A 261 -21.82 -2.30 -1.49
N GLY A 262 -21.84 -2.98 -0.34
CA GLY A 262 -20.84 -3.99 0.00
C GLY A 262 -19.47 -3.42 0.36
N GLY A 263 -19.37 -2.13 0.70
CA GLY A 263 -18.15 -1.50 1.18
C GLY A 263 -17.70 -2.04 2.55
N TYR A 264 -18.63 -2.41 3.43
CA TYR A 264 -18.35 -2.84 4.82
C TYR A 264 -17.42 -1.83 5.52
N ALA A 265 -16.41 -2.30 6.23
CA ALA A 265 -15.40 -1.45 6.90
C ALA A 265 -14.62 -0.55 5.91
N ARG A 266 -14.65 -0.81 4.60
CA ARG A 266 -13.96 0.02 3.59
C ARG A 266 -14.66 1.35 3.34
N THR A 267 -15.97 1.41 3.61
CA THR A 267 -16.81 2.59 3.33
C THR A 267 -16.24 3.86 3.99
N GLY A 268 -15.70 3.71 5.21
CA GLY A 268 -15.09 4.79 5.97
C GLY A 268 -13.84 5.42 5.39
N THR A 269 -13.11 4.70 4.52
CA THR A 269 -11.90 5.20 3.85
C THR A 269 -12.22 5.96 2.54
N ARG A 270 -13.46 5.82 2.05
CA ARG A 270 -13.94 6.34 0.74
C ARG A 270 -14.70 7.66 0.86
N THR A 271 -14.66 8.29 2.03
CA THR A 271 -15.36 9.55 2.29
C THR A 271 -14.81 10.66 1.38
N PRO A 272 -15.64 11.61 0.94
CA PRO A 272 -15.19 12.64 0.01
C PRO A 272 -14.01 13.47 0.52
N MET A 273 -13.11 13.87 -0.39
CA MET A 273 -11.93 14.69 -0.09
C MET A 273 -12.30 16.03 0.56
N GLN A 274 -11.45 16.48 1.49
CA GLN A 274 -11.62 17.70 2.29
C GLN A 274 -10.75 18.84 1.71
N TRP A 275 -11.31 19.64 0.79
CA TRP A 275 -10.57 20.70 0.11
C TRP A 275 -10.46 21.99 0.93
N ASP A 276 -11.59 22.47 1.46
CA ASP A 276 -11.69 23.76 2.15
C ASP A 276 -12.82 23.79 3.20
N ASP A 277 -13.19 24.96 3.70
CA ASP A 277 -14.27 25.17 4.67
C ASP A 277 -15.67 25.43 4.04
N ALA A 278 -15.77 25.36 2.71
CA ALA A 278 -17.00 25.59 1.98
C ALA A 278 -18.01 24.45 2.19
N LYS A 279 -19.14 24.51 1.47
CA LYS A 279 -20.17 23.47 1.54
C LYS A 279 -19.56 22.11 1.18
N ASN A 280 -19.83 21.10 2.03
CA ASN A 280 -19.27 19.76 1.88
C ASN A 280 -17.73 19.74 1.76
N PHE A 281 -17.04 20.65 2.46
CA PHE A 281 -15.58 20.85 2.40
C PHE A 281 -15.03 20.99 0.98
N GLY A 282 -15.74 21.74 0.14
CA GLY A 282 -15.36 22.02 -1.24
C GLY A 282 -15.56 20.86 -2.21
N PHE A 283 -15.99 19.67 -1.74
CA PHE A 283 -16.22 18.51 -2.62
C PHE A 283 -17.41 18.69 -3.56
N SER A 284 -18.50 19.30 -3.08
CA SER A 284 -19.74 19.40 -3.86
C SER A 284 -20.69 20.46 -3.34
N MET A 285 -21.44 21.09 -4.24
CA MET A 285 -22.53 22.00 -3.88
C MET A 285 -23.88 21.30 -3.68
N ALA A 286 -23.95 19.98 -3.89
CA ALA A 286 -25.18 19.20 -3.72
C ALA A 286 -25.73 19.27 -2.28
N ALA A 287 -27.03 19.02 -2.13
CA ALA A 287 -27.61 18.81 -0.81
C ALA A 287 -26.98 17.56 -0.15
N LYS A 288 -26.80 17.56 1.17
CA LYS A 288 -26.15 16.46 1.91
C LYS A 288 -26.80 15.09 1.62
N SER A 289 -28.13 15.06 1.46
CA SER A 289 -28.89 13.85 1.13
C SER A 289 -28.65 13.29 -0.28
N LYS A 290 -28.02 14.07 -1.16
CA LYS A 290 -27.67 13.65 -2.53
C LYS A 290 -26.21 13.20 -2.66
N LEU A 291 -25.41 13.29 -1.60
CA LEU A 291 -24.05 12.79 -1.62
C LEU A 291 -24.06 11.26 -1.59
N TYR A 292 -23.21 10.66 -2.41
CA TYR A 292 -23.05 9.21 -2.44
C TYR A 292 -22.56 8.64 -1.09
N LEU A 293 -21.59 9.34 -0.48
CA LEU A 293 -21.13 9.11 0.89
C LEU A 293 -21.10 10.43 1.67
N PRO A 294 -21.31 10.40 2.99
CA PRO A 294 -21.26 11.61 3.81
C PRO A 294 -19.84 12.17 3.87
N VAL A 295 -19.73 13.50 3.79
CA VAL A 295 -18.50 14.21 4.18
C VAL A 295 -18.23 14.10 5.67
N GLU A 296 -17.03 14.50 6.10
CA GLU A 296 -16.65 14.54 7.52
C GLU A 296 -17.65 15.32 8.39
N ALA A 297 -17.73 14.96 9.66
CA ALA A 297 -18.52 15.67 10.65
C ALA A 297 -17.73 15.81 11.94
N ARG A 298 -18.06 16.86 12.70
CA ARG A 298 -17.54 17.00 14.06
C ARG A 298 -18.01 15.86 14.95
N ALA A 299 -17.34 15.67 16.08
CA ALA A 299 -17.69 14.63 17.07
C ALA A 299 -19.15 14.72 17.55
N ASP A 300 -19.75 15.91 17.54
CA ASP A 300 -21.15 16.15 17.91
C ASP A 300 -22.16 15.94 16.75
N GLY A 301 -21.69 15.47 15.59
CA GLY A 301 -22.49 15.21 14.39
C GLY A 301 -22.91 16.46 13.61
N ARG A 302 -22.58 17.68 14.08
CA ARG A 302 -23.01 18.93 13.44
C ARG A 302 -22.12 19.31 12.26
N THR A 303 -22.75 19.71 11.17
CA THR A 303 -22.12 20.06 9.87
C THR A 303 -22.69 21.35 9.26
N CYS A 304 -23.18 22.27 10.11
CA CYS A 304 -23.66 23.58 9.65
C CYS A 304 -22.47 24.47 9.24
N ALA A 305 -22.73 25.57 8.51
CA ALA A 305 -21.66 26.40 7.95
C ALA A 305 -20.68 26.91 9.03
N ASN A 306 -21.20 27.44 10.14
CA ASN A 306 -20.37 27.92 11.24
C ASN A 306 -19.58 26.78 11.90
N SER A 307 -20.17 25.59 12.05
CA SER A 307 -19.48 24.45 12.65
C SER A 307 -18.36 23.91 11.76
N ARG A 308 -18.52 23.97 10.42
CA ARG A 308 -17.45 23.58 9.48
C ARG A 308 -16.27 24.51 9.56
N LYS A 309 -16.51 25.83 9.45
CA LYS A 309 -15.44 26.82 9.52
C LYS A 309 -14.64 26.69 10.81
N GLN A 310 -15.33 26.59 11.94
CA GLN A 310 -14.69 26.40 13.24
C GLN A 310 -13.88 25.10 13.31
N ALA A 311 -14.37 23.99 12.74
CA ALA A 311 -13.66 22.71 12.75
C ALA A 311 -12.39 22.73 11.88
N VAL A 312 -12.40 23.52 10.80
CA VAL A 312 -11.21 23.73 9.95
C VAL A 312 -10.22 24.66 10.65
N GLU A 313 -10.69 25.80 11.19
CA GLU A 313 -9.84 26.76 11.91
C GLU A 313 -9.20 26.16 13.16
N SER A 314 -9.89 25.24 13.85
CA SER A 314 -9.33 24.56 15.03
C SER A 314 -8.42 23.37 14.70
N GLY A 315 -8.29 22.99 13.42
CA GLY A 315 -7.56 21.79 12.99
C GLY A 315 -8.24 20.46 13.35
N GLU A 316 -9.50 20.46 13.79
CA GLU A 316 -10.25 19.23 14.10
C GLU A 316 -10.44 18.39 12.83
N ILE A 317 -10.75 19.08 11.72
CA ILE A 317 -10.94 18.51 10.39
C ILE A 317 -9.85 19.08 9.47
N PRO A 318 -8.91 18.24 8.98
CA PRO A 318 -7.87 18.70 8.09
C PRO A 318 -8.44 19.08 6.73
N THR A 319 -7.97 20.15 6.11
CA THR A 319 -8.33 20.50 4.73
C THR A 319 -7.09 20.89 3.96
N VAL A 320 -7.16 20.75 2.63
CA VAL A 320 -6.06 21.21 1.75
C VAL A 320 -5.80 22.69 1.96
N SER A 321 -6.83 23.54 1.97
CA SER A 321 -6.68 24.99 2.09
C SER A 321 -6.01 25.41 3.40
N ALA A 322 -6.27 24.70 4.50
CA ALA A 322 -5.66 24.99 5.80
C ALA A 322 -4.18 24.58 5.86
N GLN A 323 -3.77 23.57 5.08
CA GLN A 323 -2.41 23.02 5.15
C GLN A 323 -1.48 23.53 4.04
N ILE A 324 -2.01 23.89 2.87
CA ILE A 324 -1.21 24.15 1.66
C ILE A 324 -0.15 25.25 1.81
N ASN A 325 -0.40 26.24 2.68
CA ASN A 325 0.50 27.36 2.97
C ASN A 325 1.01 27.34 4.42
N CYS A 326 0.83 26.24 5.16
CA CYS A 326 1.31 26.09 6.52
C CYS A 326 2.57 25.23 6.51
N GLU A 327 3.72 25.82 6.80
CA GLU A 327 5.04 25.17 6.71
C GLU A 327 5.15 23.93 7.61
N ASP A 328 4.54 23.99 8.80
CA ASP A 328 4.55 22.88 9.76
C ASP A 328 3.38 21.89 9.59
N SER A 329 2.58 22.03 8.54
CA SER A 329 1.46 21.11 8.29
C SER A 329 1.92 19.69 7.93
N PHE A 330 1.00 18.73 8.05
CA PHE A 330 1.25 17.36 7.61
C PHE A 330 1.52 17.30 6.09
N LEU A 331 0.76 18.06 5.30
CA LEU A 331 0.98 18.18 3.85
C LEU A 331 2.38 18.71 3.51
N SER A 332 2.85 19.73 4.21
CA SER A 332 4.20 20.27 4.01
C SER A 332 5.28 19.25 4.35
N TRP A 333 5.09 18.47 5.40
CA TRP A 333 5.99 17.35 5.72
C TRP A 333 6.04 16.29 4.62
N VAL A 334 4.88 15.84 4.12
CA VAL A 334 4.80 14.87 3.01
C VAL A 334 5.48 15.42 1.76
N ARG A 335 5.27 16.70 1.43
CA ARG A 335 5.93 17.37 0.30
C ARG A 335 7.45 17.44 0.47
N SER A 336 7.93 17.75 1.68
CA SER A 336 9.37 17.76 1.98
C SER A 336 10.01 16.38 1.83
N LEU A 337 9.32 15.32 2.26
CA LEU A 337 9.78 13.94 2.04
C LEU A 337 9.83 13.57 0.55
N ILE A 338 8.82 13.95 -0.23
CA ILE A 338 8.79 13.73 -1.69
C ILE A 338 9.92 14.51 -2.37
N ALA A 339 10.10 15.79 -2.02
CA ALA A 339 11.17 16.62 -2.55
C ALA A 339 12.56 16.03 -2.22
N LEU A 340 12.77 15.60 -0.97
CA LEU A 340 13.99 14.92 -0.54
C LEU A 340 14.23 13.66 -1.38
N ARG A 341 13.21 12.80 -1.52
CA ARG A 341 13.30 11.58 -2.33
C ARG A 341 13.73 11.87 -3.77
N HIS A 342 13.13 12.87 -4.42
CA HIS A 342 13.50 13.25 -5.78
C HIS A 342 14.89 13.90 -5.89
N SER A 343 15.35 14.57 -4.84
CA SER A 343 16.67 15.23 -4.84
C SER A 343 17.84 14.26 -4.66
N ARG A 344 17.59 13.01 -4.28
CA ARG A 344 18.64 12.02 -3.95
C ARG A 344 18.50 10.76 -4.79
N LYS A 345 19.56 10.41 -5.53
CA LYS A 345 19.66 9.12 -6.25
C LYS A 345 19.57 7.95 -5.28
N SER A 346 20.15 8.11 -4.09
CA SER A 346 20.15 7.13 -3.01
C SER A 346 18.76 6.82 -2.47
N LEU A 347 17.76 7.68 -2.64
CA LEU A 347 16.39 7.43 -2.21
C LEU A 347 15.45 6.96 -3.34
N GLN A 348 15.96 6.77 -4.56
CA GLN A 348 15.16 6.29 -5.69
C GLN A 348 14.68 4.85 -5.49
N ALA A 349 13.72 4.41 -6.30
CA ALA A 349 13.03 3.12 -6.13
C ALA A 349 13.99 1.91 -6.19
N ASP A 350 15.05 2.02 -6.99
CA ASP A 350 16.01 0.97 -7.31
C ASP A 350 17.32 1.06 -6.50
N ALA A 351 17.50 2.09 -5.66
CA ALA A 351 18.66 2.20 -4.78
C ALA A 351 18.65 1.07 -3.76
N SER A 352 19.84 0.51 -3.48
CA SER A 352 19.98 -0.61 -2.55
C SER A 352 19.60 -0.20 -1.13
N TRP A 353 19.38 -1.20 -0.28
CA TRP A 353 18.94 -1.02 1.09
C TRP A 353 19.56 -2.10 1.98
N ARG A 354 20.03 -1.69 3.15
CA ARG A 354 20.52 -2.59 4.20
C ARG A 354 20.14 -2.06 5.58
N VAL A 355 19.76 -2.96 6.47
CA VAL A 355 19.52 -2.64 7.89
C VAL A 355 20.86 -2.32 8.57
N LEU A 356 20.87 -1.26 9.38
CA LEU A 356 22.03 -0.86 10.18
C LEU A 356 21.78 -1.08 11.69
N TYR A 357 20.55 -0.81 12.14
CA TYR A 357 20.18 -0.88 13.55
C TYR A 357 18.72 -1.31 13.70
N ALA A 358 18.48 -2.38 14.47
CA ALA A 358 17.16 -2.93 14.77
C ALA A 358 17.26 -3.80 16.06
N PRO A 359 17.36 -3.17 17.24
CA PRO A 359 17.48 -3.90 18.50
C PRO A 359 16.23 -4.74 18.76
N VAL A 360 16.41 -5.94 19.31
CA VAL A 360 15.31 -6.84 19.68
C VAL A 360 14.46 -6.22 20.80
N ASP A 361 15.12 -5.64 21.80
CA ASP A 361 14.49 -5.06 22.99
C ASP A 361 14.35 -3.52 22.92
N GLY A 362 14.27 -2.97 21.71
CA GLY A 362 14.14 -1.53 21.49
C GLY A 362 13.23 -1.20 20.32
N ARG A 363 13.04 0.10 20.08
CA ARG A 363 12.16 0.62 19.04
C ARG A 363 12.89 1.39 17.96
N GLY A 364 14.14 1.75 18.18
CA GLY A 364 14.95 2.41 17.17
C GLY A 364 15.10 1.56 15.90
N PHE A 365 15.12 2.21 14.74
CA PHE A 365 15.36 1.55 13.48
C PHE A 365 16.22 2.44 12.59
N ALA A 366 17.26 1.87 11.99
CA ALA A 366 18.08 2.55 11.02
C ALA A 366 18.44 1.65 9.85
N TYR A 367 18.55 2.27 8.67
CA TYR A 367 18.99 1.61 7.46
C TYR A 367 19.76 2.56 6.56
N GLU A 368 20.62 2.00 5.73
CA GLU A 368 21.30 2.71 4.66
C GLU A 368 20.54 2.51 3.35
N ARG A 369 20.48 3.57 2.55
CA ARG A 369 20.18 3.51 1.13
C ARG A 369 21.39 3.95 0.31
N CYS A 370 21.73 3.22 -0.74
CA CYS A 370 22.88 3.51 -1.58
C CYS A 370 22.46 3.54 -3.05
N ALA A 371 22.79 4.62 -3.76
CA ALA A 371 22.44 4.76 -5.17
C ALA A 371 23.02 3.60 -6.00
N LYS A 372 22.39 3.23 -7.12
CA LYS A 372 23.09 2.39 -8.10
C LYS A 372 24.20 3.24 -8.72
N GLY A 373 25.44 2.78 -8.63
CA GLY A 373 26.58 3.47 -9.26
C GLY A 373 26.45 3.45 -10.78
N GLY A 374 26.75 4.58 -11.43
CA GLY A 374 27.02 4.58 -12.86
C GLY A 374 28.37 3.91 -13.14
N ALA A 375 28.52 3.29 -14.32
CA ALA A 375 29.83 2.80 -14.76
C ALA A 375 30.84 3.97 -14.77
N GLY A 376 31.80 3.95 -13.84
CA GLY A 376 32.85 4.98 -13.72
C GLY A 376 32.62 6.10 -12.69
N GLU A 377 31.58 6.06 -11.87
CA GLU A 377 31.41 7.02 -10.77
C GLU A 377 32.25 6.62 -9.53
N SER A 378 33.04 7.56 -9.00
CA SER A 378 34.01 7.33 -7.92
C SER A 378 33.43 7.44 -6.50
N ALA A 379 32.21 7.96 -6.33
CA ALA A 379 31.49 7.97 -5.06
C ALA A 379 30.00 7.73 -5.28
N VAL A 380 29.46 6.69 -4.63
CA VAL A 380 28.04 6.35 -4.68
C VAL A 380 27.33 7.17 -3.60
N GLU A 381 26.36 8.00 -3.99
CA GLU A 381 25.56 8.78 -3.03
C GLU A 381 24.88 7.82 -2.03
N ARG A 382 24.97 8.15 -0.73
CA ARG A 382 24.35 7.37 0.35
C ARG A 382 23.40 8.21 1.18
N SER A 383 22.38 7.56 1.73
CA SER A 383 21.51 8.14 2.74
C SER A 383 21.40 7.20 3.93
N ILE A 384 21.48 7.72 5.14
CA ILE A 384 21.17 6.97 6.36
C ILE A 384 19.85 7.49 6.88
N VAL A 385 18.89 6.58 7.03
CA VAL A 385 17.59 6.88 7.61
C VAL A 385 17.55 6.30 9.01
N VAL A 386 17.15 7.12 9.98
CA VAL A 386 17.00 6.72 11.39
C VAL A 386 15.62 7.11 11.88
N MET A 387 15.04 6.32 12.77
CA MET A 387 13.78 6.64 13.41
C MET A 387 13.63 5.97 14.78
N ASN A 388 12.83 6.61 15.61
CA ASN A 388 12.35 6.08 16.88
C ASN A 388 10.85 6.41 16.98
N PRO A 389 9.94 5.44 16.80
CA PRO A 389 8.50 5.68 16.93
C PRO A 389 8.03 5.67 18.39
N GLY A 390 8.89 5.34 19.35
CA GLY A 390 8.53 5.20 20.76
C GLY A 390 8.46 6.51 21.53
N VAL A 391 8.10 6.38 22.80
CA VAL A 391 8.00 7.50 23.76
C VAL A 391 9.29 7.73 24.57
N ASN A 392 10.20 6.76 24.58
CA ASN A 392 11.50 6.86 25.23
C ASN A 392 12.57 7.18 24.20
N SER A 393 13.69 7.76 24.64
CA SER A 393 14.83 7.98 23.75
C SER A 393 15.53 6.66 23.39
N GLU A 394 16.08 6.61 22.18
CA GLU A 394 16.90 5.51 21.67
C GLU A 394 18.29 6.04 21.32
N THR A 395 19.35 5.29 21.62
CA THR A 395 20.74 5.70 21.36
C THR A 395 21.44 4.66 20.51
N VAL A 396 22.14 5.11 19.48
CA VAL A 396 22.89 4.28 18.54
C VAL A 396 24.26 4.90 18.28
N SER A 397 25.31 4.08 18.20
CA SER A 397 26.64 4.58 17.87
C SER A 397 26.71 5.01 16.40
N LEU A 398 27.49 6.05 16.12
CA LEU A 398 27.77 6.52 14.76
C LEU A 398 28.47 5.44 13.91
N GLU A 399 29.29 4.59 14.54
CA GLU A 399 29.89 3.41 13.92
C GLU A 399 28.83 2.44 13.38
N ALA A 400 27.81 2.12 14.19
CA ALA A 400 26.71 1.25 13.77
C ALA A 400 25.88 1.86 12.64
N LEU A 401 25.86 3.20 12.53
CA LEU A 401 25.25 3.93 11.43
C LEU A 401 26.20 4.06 10.22
N ALA A 402 26.84 2.97 9.82
CA ALA A 402 27.76 2.93 8.68
C ALA A 402 28.88 3.98 8.75
N ASN A 403 29.39 4.25 9.96
CA ASN A 403 30.39 5.29 10.25
C ASN A 403 29.94 6.71 9.85
N LEU A 404 28.68 7.06 10.17
CA LEU A 404 28.16 8.42 10.02
C LEU A 404 29.08 9.41 10.74
N THR A 405 29.58 10.42 10.03
CA THR A 405 30.48 11.40 10.66
C THR A 405 29.71 12.27 11.67
N GLN A 406 30.39 12.78 12.70
CA GLN A 406 29.78 13.74 13.63
C GLN A 406 29.24 14.98 12.89
N GLU A 407 29.99 15.49 11.90
CA GLU A 407 29.56 16.61 11.06
C GLU A 407 28.23 16.32 10.35
N SER A 408 28.11 15.16 9.70
CA SER A 408 26.86 14.73 9.07
C SER A 408 25.74 14.56 10.10
N ALA A 409 26.03 14.00 11.27
CA ALA A 409 25.05 13.78 12.33
C ALA A 409 24.47 15.08 12.92
N TYR A 410 25.25 16.17 12.94
CA TYR A 410 24.76 17.51 13.32
C TYR A 410 23.89 18.17 12.24
N ASN A 411 23.95 17.70 10.99
CA ASN A 411 23.31 18.33 9.83
C ASN A 411 22.38 17.35 9.07
N PRO A 412 21.25 16.92 9.67
CA PRO A 412 20.27 16.11 8.96
C PRO A 412 19.68 16.87 7.78
N LEU A 413 19.50 16.18 6.65
CA LEU A 413 18.87 16.72 5.44
C LEU A 413 17.38 17.01 5.66
N LEU A 414 16.75 16.17 6.48
CA LEU A 414 15.38 16.33 6.93
C LEU A 414 15.27 15.65 8.29
N LYS A 415 14.58 16.29 9.23
CA LYS A 415 14.30 15.69 10.52
C LYS A 415 12.92 16.08 11.04
N ILE A 416 12.46 15.27 11.96
CA ILE A 416 11.39 15.62 12.86
C ILE A 416 11.72 15.08 14.25
N GLY A 417 11.56 15.95 15.25
CA GLY A 417 11.87 15.64 16.64
C GLY A 417 13.28 15.90 17.09
N GLU A 418 13.48 15.61 18.37
CA GLU A 418 14.75 15.84 19.04
C GLU A 418 15.75 14.79 18.61
N ILE A 419 16.86 15.27 18.07
CA ILE A 419 18.00 14.48 17.64
C ILE A 419 19.23 15.21 18.13
N SER A 420 20.01 14.55 18.97
CA SER A 420 21.24 15.08 19.53
C SER A 420 22.41 14.12 19.30
N VAL A 421 23.60 14.69 19.22
CA VAL A 421 24.86 13.95 19.09
C VAL A 421 25.68 14.24 20.34
N ASP A 422 26.08 13.17 21.03
CA ASP A 422 26.97 13.23 22.20
C ASP A 422 28.12 12.24 21.99
N GLY A 423 29.34 12.76 21.85
CA GLY A 423 30.49 11.99 21.43
C GLY A 423 30.22 11.25 20.12
N ASP A 424 30.38 9.92 20.14
CA ASP A 424 30.17 9.03 18.99
C ASP A 424 28.79 8.36 18.98
N CYS A 425 27.81 8.98 19.65
CA CYS A 425 26.45 8.46 19.75
C CYS A 425 25.42 9.47 19.22
N LEU A 426 24.46 8.96 18.45
CA LEU A 426 23.25 9.66 18.06
C LEU A 426 22.12 9.26 19.02
N THR A 427 21.46 10.24 19.64
CA THR A 427 20.26 10.02 20.46
C THR A 427 19.03 10.53 19.74
N LEU A 428 18.06 9.62 19.57
CA LEU A 428 16.75 9.84 18.96
C LEU A 428 15.72 10.00 20.08
N GLY A 429 15.19 11.20 20.25
CA GLY A 429 14.10 11.45 21.19
C GLY A 429 12.80 10.74 20.78
N ALA A 430 11.77 10.91 21.61
CA ALA A 430 10.44 10.34 21.35
C ALA A 430 9.90 10.74 19.96
N GLN A 431 9.35 9.76 19.25
CA GLN A 431 8.71 9.93 17.94
C GLN A 431 9.55 10.80 16.99
N SER A 432 10.80 10.40 16.78
CA SER A 432 11.78 11.12 15.96
C SER A 432 12.13 10.36 14.68
N PHE A 433 12.54 11.10 13.67
CA PHE A 433 12.99 10.58 12.37
C PHE A 433 13.99 11.55 11.76
N ALA A 434 15.03 11.04 11.11
CA ALA A 434 15.93 11.84 10.28
C ALA A 434 16.50 11.08 9.10
N VAL A 435 16.90 11.86 8.10
CA VAL A 435 17.70 11.40 6.97
C VAL A 435 19.00 12.19 6.95
N PHE A 436 20.13 11.48 6.88
CA PHE A 436 21.46 12.05 6.72
C PHE A 436 22.02 11.70 5.35
N GLY A 437 22.73 12.64 4.73
CA GLY A 437 23.47 12.40 3.50
C GLY A 437 24.93 12.06 3.78
N MET A 438 25.50 11.15 2.99
CA MET A 438 26.92 10.79 3.01
C MET A 438 27.50 10.68 1.61
#